data_AF-A0A0G4LNK4-F1
#
_entry.id   AF-A0A0G4LNK4-F1
#
_cell.length_a   1.000
_cell.length_b   1.000
_cell.length_c   1.000
_cell.angle_alpha   90.00
_cell.angle_beta   90.00
_cell.angle_gamma   90.00
#
_symmetry.space_group_name_H-M   'P 1'
#
loop_
_entity.id
_entity.type
_entity.pdbx_description
1 polymer ?
#
loop_
_entity_poly.entity_id
_entity_poly.type
_entity_poly.pdbx_seq_one_letter_code
_entity_poly.pdbx_strand_id
1 'polypeptide(L)'
;MTTFGVGELSAINALAGAYSEHIPVVHIVGCPSTVSQRNGMLLHHTLGNGDFNVFANMSSQISCNMAKLNNPAEIATQIDYALQQCYIQSRPVYIMLPTDMVEKKIEGARLKTPIDLEEAPNDPEKEDYVVDVVLKY
;
A
#
# COMPACT_ATOMS: atom_id res chain seq x y z
N MET A 1 -8.10 -4.27 7.76
CA MET A 1 -9.04 -3.53 6.89
C MET A 1 -9.75 -2.49 7.72
N THR A 2 -9.88 -1.26 7.23
CA THR A 2 -10.58 -0.16 7.93
C THR A 2 -11.50 0.63 6.99
N THR A 3 -12.37 1.45 7.55
CA THR A 3 -13.14 2.46 6.80
C THR A 3 -12.33 3.74 6.60
N PHE A 4 -12.73 4.55 5.61
CA PHE A 4 -12.12 5.83 5.25
C PHE A 4 -12.14 6.84 6.42
N GLY A 5 -11.05 7.58 6.57
CA GLY A 5 -10.88 8.64 7.57
C GLY A 5 -10.79 8.12 9.00
N VAL A 6 -11.92 7.92 9.66
CA VAL A 6 -11.96 7.62 11.11
C VAL A 6 -11.26 6.30 11.46
N GLY A 7 -11.38 5.30 10.59
CA GLY A 7 -10.77 3.98 10.81
C GLY A 7 -9.27 3.98 10.53
N GLU A 8 -8.87 4.46 9.34
CA GLU A 8 -7.47 4.45 8.92
C GLU A 8 -6.57 5.34 9.79
N LEU A 9 -7.07 6.49 10.26
CA LEU A 9 -6.28 7.37 11.13
C LEU A 9 -6.07 6.78 12.52
N SER A 10 -6.99 5.95 13.02
CA SER A 10 -6.76 5.22 14.27
C SER A 10 -5.69 4.13 14.10
N ALA A 11 -5.65 3.50 12.92
CA ALA A 11 -4.69 2.44 12.60
C ALA A 11 -3.28 2.96 12.29
N ILE A 12 -3.13 4.26 11.97
CA ILE A 12 -1.87 4.84 11.48
C ILE A 12 -0.70 4.63 12.45
N ASN A 13 -0.95 4.66 13.76
CA ASN A 13 0.09 4.41 14.78
C ASN A 13 0.62 2.97 14.70
N ALA A 14 -0.28 1.98 14.58
CA ALA A 14 0.13 0.59 14.45
C ALA A 14 0.89 0.33 13.13
N LEU A 15 0.51 1.01 12.05
CA LEU A 15 1.21 0.91 10.76
C LEU A 15 2.61 1.54 10.82
N ALA A 16 2.77 2.68 11.51
CA ALA A 16 4.08 3.26 11.73
C ALA A 16 4.99 2.34 12.56
N GLY A 17 4.42 1.64 13.54
CA GLY A 17 5.11 0.58 14.29
C GLY A 17 5.54 -0.57 13.38
N ALA A 18 4.62 -1.10 12.56
CA ALA A 18 4.93 -2.14 11.58
C ALA A 18 5.99 -1.71 10.56
N TYR A 19 5.98 -0.44 10.13
CA TYR A 19 7.00 0.11 9.26
C TYR A 19 8.37 0.15 9.94
N SER A 20 8.42 0.55 11.21
CA SER A 20 9.68 0.63 11.97
C SER A 20 10.28 -0.76 12.22
N GLU A 21 9.44 -1.72 12.56
CA GLU A 21 9.82 -3.08 12.93
C GLU A 21 9.92 -4.05 11.74
N HIS A 22 9.85 -3.54 10.51
CA HIS A 22 9.88 -4.34 9.28
C HIS A 22 8.86 -5.50 9.30
N ILE A 23 7.60 -5.18 9.65
CA ILE A 23 6.49 -6.14 9.63
C ILE A 23 5.65 -5.94 8.36
N PRO A 24 5.45 -6.99 7.54
CA PRO A 24 4.67 -6.91 6.32
C PRO A 24 3.17 -6.85 6.66
N VAL A 25 2.55 -5.68 6.48
CA VAL A 25 1.12 -5.45 6.76
C VAL A 25 0.42 -4.88 5.55
N VAL A 26 -0.60 -5.58 5.05
CA VAL A 26 -1.46 -5.08 3.98
C VAL A 26 -2.65 -4.34 4.59
N HIS A 27 -2.63 -3.00 4.53
CA HIS A 27 -3.71 -2.16 5.04
C HIS A 27 -4.68 -1.77 3.93
N ILE A 28 -5.84 -2.42 3.92
CA ILE A 28 -6.92 -2.12 2.98
C ILE A 28 -7.89 -1.11 3.61
N VAL A 29 -8.12 0.01 2.93
CA VAL A 29 -9.05 1.07 3.30
C VAL A 29 -10.19 1.13 2.30
N GLY A 30 -11.40 0.83 2.74
CA GLY A 30 -12.61 1.09 1.95
C GLY A 30 -12.86 2.58 1.86
N CYS A 31 -13.00 3.13 0.65
CA CYS A 31 -13.14 4.57 0.41
C CYS A 31 -14.38 4.89 -0.44
N PRO A 32 -14.86 6.15 -0.42
CA PRO A 32 -15.99 6.59 -1.23
C PRO A 32 -15.81 6.31 -2.72
N SER A 33 -16.92 6.23 -3.47
CA SER A 33 -16.86 5.93 -4.91
C SER A 33 -15.97 6.90 -5.68
N THR A 34 -15.37 6.43 -6.78
CA THR A 34 -14.53 7.30 -7.63
C THR A 34 -15.29 8.52 -8.16
N VAL A 35 -16.61 8.39 -8.37
CA VAL A 35 -17.50 9.48 -8.77
C VAL A 35 -17.63 10.51 -7.65
N SER A 36 -17.88 10.08 -6.41
CA SER A 36 -17.97 10.98 -5.26
C SER A 36 -16.67 11.74 -5.01
N GLN A 37 -15.53 11.04 -5.13
CA GLN A 37 -14.22 11.64 -4.99
C GLN A 37 -13.98 12.73 -6.06
N ARG A 38 -14.26 12.41 -7.33
CA ARG A 38 -14.09 13.33 -8.47
C ARG A 38 -14.96 14.58 -8.34
N ASN A 39 -16.17 14.42 -7.81
CA ASN A 39 -17.11 15.52 -7.62
C ASN A 39 -16.87 16.32 -6.33
N GLY A 40 -15.84 16.00 -5.54
CA GLY A 40 -15.53 16.71 -4.29
C GLY A 40 -16.69 16.68 -3.29
N MET A 41 -17.47 15.61 -3.26
CA MET A 41 -18.69 15.54 -2.43
C MET A 41 -18.37 15.70 -0.95
N LEU A 42 -19.23 16.41 -0.21
CA LEU A 42 -19.16 16.47 1.24
C LEU A 42 -19.74 15.17 1.83
N LEU A 43 -18.87 14.31 2.34
CA LEU A 43 -19.24 13.00 2.88
C LEU A 43 -18.84 12.85 4.35
N HIS A 44 -19.57 12.00 5.07
CA HIS A 44 -19.18 11.59 6.41
C HIS A 44 -17.78 10.95 6.39
N HIS A 45 -17.04 11.11 7.49
CA HIS A 45 -15.66 10.63 7.64
C HIS A 45 -14.65 11.25 6.66
N THR A 46 -14.94 12.43 6.11
CA THR A 46 -13.97 13.27 5.39
C THR A 46 -13.62 14.50 6.23
N LEU A 47 -12.65 15.30 5.77
CA LEU A 47 -12.41 16.64 6.34
C LEU A 47 -13.41 17.69 5.87
N GLY A 48 -14.40 17.32 5.05
CA GLY A 48 -15.41 18.25 4.54
C GLY A 48 -14.86 19.32 3.59
N ASN A 49 -13.67 19.10 3.00
CA ASN A 49 -12.98 20.06 2.13
C ASN A 49 -12.88 19.60 0.67
N GLY A 50 -13.51 18.47 0.32
CA GLY A 50 -13.50 17.90 -1.03
C GLY A 50 -12.21 17.15 -1.41
N ASP A 51 -11.19 17.12 -0.55
CA ASP A 51 -9.96 16.36 -0.79
C ASP A 51 -10.04 14.95 -0.19
N PHE A 52 -10.12 13.96 -1.07
CA PHE A 52 -10.15 12.54 -0.71
C PHE A 52 -8.76 11.88 -0.66
N ASN A 53 -7.69 12.63 -0.97
CA ASN A 53 -6.32 12.11 -0.90
C ASN A 53 -5.66 12.36 0.46
N VAL A 54 -6.22 13.24 1.29
CA VAL A 54 -5.59 13.70 2.53
C VAL A 54 -5.13 12.55 3.44
N PHE A 55 -5.94 11.52 3.64
CA PHE A 55 -5.59 10.39 4.51
C PHE A 55 -4.57 9.45 3.87
N ALA A 56 -4.68 9.19 2.56
CA ALA A 56 -3.66 8.44 1.82
C ALA A 56 -2.31 9.18 1.84
N ASN A 57 -2.30 10.52 1.77
CA ASN A 57 -1.08 11.32 1.87
C ASN A 57 -0.43 11.18 3.26
N MET A 58 -1.22 11.13 4.33
CA MET A 58 -0.71 10.88 5.69
C MET A 58 -0.07 9.49 5.81
N SER A 59 -0.68 8.45 5.22
CA SER A 59 -0.14 7.09 5.23
C SER A 59 1.08 6.89 4.32
N SER A 60 1.33 7.79 3.37
CA SER A 60 2.39 7.63 2.36
C SER A 60 3.82 7.53 2.93
N GLN A 61 4.07 8.15 4.09
CA GLN A 61 5.39 8.17 4.72
C GLN A 61 5.67 6.92 5.56
N ILE A 62 4.67 6.07 5.78
CA ILE A 62 4.74 4.87 6.62
C ILE A 62 4.27 3.62 5.87
N SER A 63 4.24 3.70 4.54
CA SER A 63 3.90 2.58 3.66
C SER A 63 4.98 2.50 2.57
N CYS A 64 5.51 1.31 2.29
CA CYS A 64 6.47 1.13 1.19
C CYS A 64 5.80 1.20 -0.18
N ASN A 65 4.48 1.00 -0.25
CA ASN A 65 3.70 1.16 -1.46
C ASN A 65 2.29 1.68 -1.17
N MET A 66 1.75 2.43 -2.13
CA MET A 66 0.39 2.96 -2.12
C MET A 66 -0.33 2.53 -3.40
N ALA A 67 -1.41 1.75 -3.27
CA ALA A 67 -2.28 1.38 -4.37
C ALA A 67 -3.64 2.07 -4.24
N LYS A 68 -4.09 2.79 -5.27
CA LYS A 68 -5.42 3.40 -5.35
C LYS A 68 -6.20 2.73 -6.48
N LEU A 69 -7.10 1.82 -6.12
CA LEU A 69 -7.77 0.89 -7.04
C LEU A 69 -8.90 1.59 -7.84
N ASN A 70 -8.58 2.67 -8.55
CA ASN A 70 -9.55 3.52 -9.25
C ASN A 70 -9.84 3.09 -10.70
N ASN A 71 -8.92 2.34 -11.32
CA ASN A 71 -9.02 1.92 -12.73
C ASN A 71 -9.01 0.39 -12.85
N PRO A 72 -10.12 -0.26 -13.22
CA PRO A 72 -10.20 -1.72 -13.38
C PRO A 72 -9.12 -2.36 -14.24
N ALA A 73 -8.58 -1.64 -15.23
CA ALA A 73 -7.52 -2.14 -16.10
C ALA A 73 -6.16 -2.28 -15.38
N GLU A 74 -5.97 -1.59 -14.26
CA GLU A 74 -4.71 -1.54 -13.50
C GLU A 74 -4.78 -2.29 -12.17
N ILE A 75 -5.98 -2.56 -11.64
CA ILE A 75 -6.19 -3.12 -10.29
C ILE A 75 -5.38 -4.39 -10.07
N ALA A 76 -5.40 -5.34 -11.01
CA ALA A 76 -4.68 -6.60 -10.86
C ALA A 76 -3.16 -6.37 -10.70
N THR A 77 -2.58 -5.51 -11.55
CA THR A 77 -1.16 -5.14 -11.47
C THR A 77 -0.83 -4.38 -10.18
N GLN A 78 -1.70 -3.46 -9.75
CA GLN A 78 -1.50 -2.70 -8.51
C GLN A 78 -1.55 -3.58 -7.26
N ILE A 79 -2.46 -4.55 -7.20
CA ILE A 79 -2.53 -5.51 -6.09
C ILE A 79 -1.28 -6.37 -6.05
N ASP A 80 -0.88 -6.98 -7.18
CA ASP A 80 0.32 -7.83 -7.23
C ASP A 80 1.57 -7.05 -6.81
N TYR A 81 1.73 -5.82 -7.33
CA TYR A 81 2.87 -4.98 -6.99
C TYR A 81 2.86 -4.59 -5.50
N ALA A 82 1.71 -4.22 -4.94
CA ALA A 82 1.61 -3.92 -3.52
C ALA A 82 1.96 -5.13 -2.64
N LEU A 83 1.48 -6.33 -3.00
CA LEU A 83 1.82 -7.56 -2.28
C LEU A 83 3.29 -7.92 -2.39
N GLN A 84 3.87 -7.79 -3.59
CA GLN A 84 5.30 -7.98 -3.83
C GLN A 84 6.14 -7.03 -2.96
N GLN A 85 5.84 -5.72 -2.97
CA GLN A 85 6.59 -4.74 -2.19
C GLN A 85 6.41 -4.94 -0.68
N CYS A 86 5.21 -5.34 -0.24
CA CYS A 86 4.94 -5.69 1.16
C CYS A 86 5.85 -6.83 1.63
N TYR A 87 5.98 -7.86 0.80
CA TYR A 87 6.81 -9.03 1.09
C TYR A 87 8.30 -8.71 1.04
N ILE A 88 8.80 -8.24 -0.11
CA ILE A 88 10.24 -8.03 -0.35
C ILE A 88 10.82 -7.01 0.61
N GLN A 89 10.09 -5.92 0.88
CA GLN A 89 10.58 -4.90 1.80
C GLN A 89 10.25 -5.20 3.26
N SER A 90 9.47 -6.24 3.53
CA SER A 90 8.90 -6.56 4.84
C SER A 90 8.30 -5.31 5.49
N ARG A 91 7.48 -4.56 4.76
CA ARG A 91 6.96 -3.25 5.19
C ARG A 91 5.47 -3.10 4.88
N PRO A 92 4.76 -2.23 5.60
CA PRO A 92 3.34 -1.99 5.33
C PRO A 92 3.08 -1.45 3.94
N VAL A 93 1.95 -1.83 3.35
CA VAL A 93 1.40 -1.24 2.13
C VAL A 93 -0.03 -0.77 2.36
N TYR A 94 -0.42 0.28 1.65
CA TYR A 94 -1.76 0.86 1.71
C TYR A 94 -2.52 0.57 0.41
N ILE A 95 -3.73 0.05 0.52
CA ILE A 95 -4.62 -0.20 -0.60
C ILE A 95 -5.94 0.55 -0.38
N MET A 96 -6.19 1.56 -1.20
CA MET A 96 -7.45 2.29 -1.24
C MET A 96 -8.42 1.60 -2.19
N LEU A 97 -9.57 1.14 -1.68
CA LEU A 97 -10.59 0.42 -2.44
C LEU A 97 -11.89 1.23 -2.53
N PRO A 98 -12.19 1.88 -3.66
CA PRO A 98 -13.45 2.59 -3.87
C PRO A 98 -14.65 1.65 -3.87
N THR A 99 -15.78 2.09 -3.28
CA THR A 99 -17.00 1.26 -3.21
C THR A 99 -17.54 0.84 -4.58
N ASP A 100 -17.40 1.68 -5.60
CA ASP A 100 -17.84 1.40 -6.98
C ASP A 100 -16.90 0.45 -7.74
N MET A 101 -15.78 0.04 -7.14
CA MET A 101 -14.80 -0.87 -7.72
C MET A 101 -14.94 -2.31 -7.18
N VAL A 102 -15.62 -2.51 -6.04
CA VAL A 102 -15.76 -3.81 -5.37
C VAL A 102 -16.42 -4.86 -6.27
N GLU A 103 -17.42 -4.48 -7.07
CA GLU A 103 -18.15 -5.39 -7.97
C GLU A 103 -17.65 -5.34 -9.42
N LYS A 104 -16.60 -4.55 -9.71
CA LYS A 104 -16.06 -4.45 -11.07
C LYS A 104 -15.29 -5.72 -11.42
N LYS A 105 -15.59 -6.27 -12.59
CA LYS A 105 -14.77 -7.34 -13.17
C LYS A 105 -13.45 -6.73 -13.66
N ILE A 106 -12.36 -7.39 -13.31
CA ILE A 106 -11.00 -7.07 -13.76
C ILE A 106 -10.42 -8.26 -14.52
N GLU A 107 -9.32 -8.02 -15.23
CA GLU A 107 -8.53 -9.06 -15.88
C GLU A 107 -7.99 -10.05 -14.81
N GLY A 108 -8.05 -11.37 -15.10
CA GLY A 108 -7.73 -12.42 -14.13
C GLY A 108 -6.57 -13.34 -14.53
N ALA A 109 -5.91 -13.12 -15.66
CA ALA A 109 -4.81 -13.94 -16.17
C ALA A 109 -3.62 -13.94 -15.19
N ARG A 110 -3.42 -12.86 -14.44
CA ARG A 110 -2.36 -12.76 -13.42
C ARG A 110 -2.50 -13.79 -12.30
N LEU A 111 -3.71 -14.28 -12.00
CA LEU A 111 -3.92 -15.38 -11.04
C LEU A 111 -3.26 -16.70 -11.45
N LYS A 112 -2.87 -16.84 -12.73
CA LYS A 112 -2.18 -18.04 -13.24
C LYS A 112 -0.67 -18.00 -13.03
N THR A 113 -0.12 -16.85 -12.65
CA THR A 113 1.32 -16.65 -12.47
C THR A 113 1.56 -16.26 -11.00
N PRO A 114 2.40 -16.99 -10.25
CA PRO A 114 2.78 -16.56 -8.91
C PRO A 114 3.38 -15.16 -8.92
N ILE A 115 3.16 -14.41 -7.85
CA ILE A 115 3.87 -13.14 -7.65
C ILE A 115 5.35 -13.49 -7.46
N ASP A 116 6.22 -12.78 -8.18
CA ASP A 116 7.66 -12.90 -8.01
C ASP A 116 8.06 -12.27 -6.68
N LEU A 117 8.66 -13.06 -5.80
CA LEU A 117 9.06 -12.66 -4.45
C LEU A 117 10.58 -12.72 -4.25
N GLU A 118 11.35 -12.89 -5.33
CA GLU A 118 12.80 -12.93 -5.25
C GLU A 118 13.35 -11.59 -4.75
N GLU A 119 14.26 -11.65 -3.77
CA GLU A 119 14.99 -10.48 -3.30
C GLU A 119 16.02 -10.04 -4.35
N ALA A 120 16.22 -8.72 -4.48
CA ALA A 120 17.27 -8.22 -5.35
C ALA A 120 18.65 -8.66 -4.81
N PRO A 121 19.60 -9.02 -5.68
CA PRO A 121 20.96 -9.31 -5.25
C PRO A 121 21.53 -8.10 -4.52
N ASN A 122 22.28 -8.36 -3.45
CA ASN A 122 23.00 -7.33 -2.74
C ASN A 122 24.07 -6.71 -3.64
N ASP A 123 24.47 -5.48 -3.30
CA ASP A 123 25.57 -4.77 -3.92
C ASP A 123 26.90 -5.40 -3.48
N PRO A 124 27.68 -6.05 -4.38
CA PRO A 124 28.88 -6.80 -4.00
C PRO A 124 29.93 -5.94 -3.29
N GLU A 125 30.07 -4.66 -3.68
CA GLU A 125 31.04 -3.77 -3.04
C GLU A 125 30.67 -3.47 -1.58
N LYS A 126 29.37 -3.39 -1.28
CA LYS A 126 28.89 -3.20 0.10
C LYS A 126 29.00 -4.48 0.92
N GLU A 127 28.72 -5.63 0.31
CA GLU A 127 28.90 -6.92 0.97
C GLU A 127 30.36 -7.11 1.37
N ASP A 128 31.29 -6.94 0.42
CA ASP A 128 32.73 -7.07 0.66
C ASP A 128 33.18 -6.10 1.76
N TYR A 129 32.74 -4.84 1.72
CA TYR A 129 33.03 -3.87 2.76
C TYR A 129 32.53 -4.31 4.15
N VAL A 130 31.30 -4.82 4.24
CA VAL A 130 30.73 -5.28 5.52
C VAL A 130 31.49 -6.51 6.04
N VAL A 131 31.82 -7.47 5.17
CA VAL A 131 32.62 -8.65 5.51
C VAL A 131 33.99 -8.24 6.05
N ASP A 132 34.68 -7.32 5.36
CA ASP A 132 35.97 -6.78 5.79
C ASP A 132 35.90 -6.08 7.15
N VAL A 133 34.82 -5.34 7.43
CA VAL A 133 34.61 -4.68 8.72
C VAL A 133 34.39 -5.70 9.83
N VAL A 134 33.55 -6.71 9.58
CA VAL A 134 33.22 -7.75 10.57
C VAL A 134 34.45 -8.61 10.91
N LEU A 135 35.25 -8.99 9.91
CA LEU A 135 36.44 -9.83 10.10
C LEU A 135 37.64 -9.12 10.75
N LYS A 136 37.61 -7.78 10.88
CA LYS A 136 38.65 -7.00 11.57
C LYS A 136 38.50 -6.98 13.09
N TYR A 137 37.37 -7.46 13.62
CA TYR A 137 37.11 -7.64 15.06
C TYR A 137 37.23 -9.11 15.47
#